data_AF-A0ABD0S136-F1
#
_entry.id   AF-A0ABD0S136-F1
#
_cell.length_a   1.000
_cell.length_b   1.000
_cell.length_c   1.000
_cell.angle_alpha   90.00
_cell.angle_beta   90.00
_cell.angle_gamma   90.00
#
_symmetry.space_group_name_H-M   'P 1'
#
loop_
_entity.id
_entity.type
_entity.pdbx_description
1 polymer ?
#
loop_
_entity_poly.entity_id
_entity_poly.type
_entity_poly.pdbx_seq_one_letter_code
_entity_poly.pdbx_strand_id
1 'polypeptide(L)' 'MLSLRLMLREEPPSAPPKNIVASGRTNQSIMVQWQPPPEPQLNGVLRGYLL' A
#
# COMPACT_ATOMS: atom_id res chain seq x y z
N MET A 1 -17.40 -12.53 31.08
CA MET A 1 -15.93 -12.57 30.94
C MET A 1 -15.55 -11.48 29.95
N LEU A 2 -14.83 -10.45 30.38
CA LEU A 2 -14.44 -9.35 29.48
C LEU A 2 -13.35 -9.83 28.53
N SER A 3 -13.57 -9.73 27.22
CA SER A 3 -12.53 -9.95 26.21
C SER A 3 -11.61 -8.74 26.20
N LEU A 4 -10.34 -8.93 26.58
CA LEU A 4 -9.32 -7.90 26.44
C LEU A 4 -8.83 -7.90 24.99
N ARG A 5 -9.09 -6.83 24.25
CA ARG A 5 -8.58 -6.66 22.89
C ARG A 5 -7.23 -5.95 22.96
N LEU A 6 -6.16 -6.67 22.63
CA LEU A 6 -4.81 -6.11 22.50
C LEU A 6 -4.59 -5.70 21.04
N MET A 7 -4.14 -4.46 20.82
CA MET A 7 -3.77 -3.93 19.52
C MET A 7 -2.29 -3.54 19.56
N LEU A 8 -1.52 -3.96 18.55
CA LEU A 8 -0.12 -3.59 18.39
C LEU A 8 -0.01 -2.21 17.73
N ARG A 9 1.17 -1.59 17.87
CA ARG A 9 1.48 -0.36 17.14
C ARG A 9 1.59 -0.67 15.65
N GLU A 10 1.22 0.30 14.82
CA GLU A 10 1.45 0.21 13.37
C GLU A 10 2.96 0.15 13.09
N GLU A 11 3.31 -0.55 12.02
CA GLU A 11 4.68 -0.65 11.50
C GLU A 11 4.69 -0.29 10.00
N PRO A 12 5.87 -0.03 9.40
CA PRO A 12 5.95 0.17 7.95
C PRO A 12 5.39 -1.03 7.18
N PRO A 13 4.76 -0.83 6.01
CA PRO A 13 4.34 -1.93 5.15
C PRO A 13 5.51 -2.87 4.83
N SER A 14 5.26 -4.17 4.93
CA SER A 14 6.29 -5.21 4.72
C SER A 14 6.38 -5.69 3.27
N ALA A 15 5.49 -5.19 2.39
CA ALA A 15 5.47 -5.54 0.98
C ALA A 15 5.21 -4.31 0.08
N PRO A 16 5.75 -4.30 -1.15
CA PRO A 16 5.54 -3.23 -2.11
C PRO A 16 4.17 -3.32 -2.80
N PRO A 17 3.75 -2.27 -3.54
CA PRO A 17 2.60 -2.33 -4.43
C PRO A 17 2.76 -3.44 -5.47
N LYS A 18 1.65 -4.03 -5.89
CA LYS A 18 1.61 -5.13 -6.87
C LYS A 18 1.20 -4.61 -8.24
N ASN A 19 1.51 -5.40 -9.27
CA ASN A 19 1.02 -5.19 -10.64
C ASN A 19 1.24 -3.75 -11.14
N ILE A 20 2.47 -3.24 -10.96
CA ILE A 20 2.86 -1.92 -11.42
C ILE A 20 2.92 -1.93 -12.95
N VAL A 21 2.11 -1.08 -13.58
CA VAL A 21 2.06 -0.90 -15.03
C VAL A 21 2.21 0.59 -15.33
N ALA A 22 3.02 0.91 -16.34
CA ALA A 22 3.17 2.27 -16.84
C ALA A 22 2.81 2.31 -18.34
N SER A 23 2.10 3.36 -18.74
CA SER A 23 1.77 3.62 -20.15
C SER A 23 2.04 5.08 -20.51
N GLY A 24 2.47 5.32 -21.75
CA GLY A 24 2.63 6.67 -22.27
C GLY A 24 1.28 7.36 -22.39
N ARG A 25 1.14 8.56 -21.82
CA ARG A 25 -0.09 9.36 -21.94
C ARG A 25 0.07 10.55 -22.89
N THR A 26 1.23 11.21 -22.85
CA THR A 26 1.66 12.27 -23.79
C THR A 26 3.18 12.20 -23.96
N ASN A 27 3.76 13.06 -24.79
CA ASN A 27 5.23 13.15 -24.95
C ASN A 27 5.97 13.61 -23.68
N GLN A 28 5.25 14.07 -22.65
CA GLN A 28 5.83 14.57 -21.39
C GLN A 28 5.18 13.97 -20.15
N SER A 29 4.28 13.00 -20.29
CA SER A 29 3.59 12.39 -19.15
C SER A 29 3.35 10.91 -19.36
N ILE A 30 3.54 10.14 -18.29
CA ILE A 30 3.16 8.74 -18.21
C ILE A 30 1.99 8.56 -17.24
N MET A 31 1.19 7.54 -17.47
CA MET A 31 0.20 7.06 -16.52
C MET A 31 0.79 5.83 -15.83
N VAL A 32 0.78 5.81 -14.50
CA VAL A 32 1.23 4.67 -13.70
C VAL A 32 0.03 4.14 -12.92
N GLN A 33 -0.16 2.83 -12.95
CA GLN A 33 -1.23 2.12 -12.24
C GLN A 33 -0.61 1.00 -11.42
N TRP A 34 -1.16 0.75 -10.24
CA TRP A 34 -0.71 -0.31 -9.34
C TRP A 34 -1.87 -0.79 -8.46
N GLN A 35 -1.66 -1.93 -7.81
CA GLN A 35 -2.54 -2.49 -6.79
C GLN A 35 -1.89 -2.37 -5.41
N PRO A 36 -2.67 -2.23 -4.32
CA PRO A 36 -2.11 -2.16 -2.98
C PRO A 36 -1.41 -3.46 -2.58
N PRO A 37 -0.48 -3.40 -1.61
CA PRO A 37 -0.04 -4.60 -0.89
C PRO A 37 -1.24 -5.30 -0.23
N PRO A 38 -1.18 -6.62 -0.01
CA PRO A 38 -2.15 -7.34 0.81
C PRO A 38 -2.36 -6.70 2.17
N GLU A 39 -3.60 -6.67 2.66
CA GLU A 39 -3.94 -6.06 3.96
C GLU A 39 -3.08 -6.54 5.14
N PRO A 40 -2.74 -7.84 5.28
CA PRO A 40 -1.87 -8.29 6.37
C PRO A 40 -0.44 -7.74 6.30
N GLN A 41 -0.04 -7.17 5.16
CA GLN A 41 1.30 -6.63 4.93
C GLN A 41 1.32 -5.10 4.99
N LEU A 42 0.18 -4.45 5.17
CA LEU A 42 0.10 -2.99 5.36
C LEU A 42 0.59 -2.57 6.74
N ASN A 43 0.52 -3.48 7.73
CA ASN A 43 0.91 -3.25 9.12
C ASN A 43 0.26 -2.00 9.75
N GLY A 44 -0.94 -1.63 9.29
CA GLY A 44 -1.63 -0.41 9.69
C GLY A 44 -2.41 0.21 8.54
N VAL A 45 -2.78 1.47 8.69
CA VAL A 45 -3.48 2.25 7.65
C VAL A 45 -2.49 2.74 6.59
N LEU A 46 -2.76 2.40 5.32
CA LEU A 46 -1.97 2.89 4.20
C LEU A 46 -2.19 4.40 3.98
N ARG A 47 -1.11 5.19 4.05
CA ARG A 47 -1.17 6.66 3.95
C ARG A 47 -0.97 7.20 2.54
N GLY A 48 -0.27 6.47 1.68
CA GLY A 48 0.03 6.88 0.33
C GLY A 48 1.18 6.08 -0.27
N TYR A 49 1.58 6.50 -1.46
CA TYR A 49 2.70 5.93 -2.22
C TYR A 49 3.72 7.02 -2.53
N LEU A 50 4.98 6.63 -2.63
CA LEU A 50 6.09 7.50 -3.04
C LEU A 50 6.65 6.96 -4.36
N LEU A 51 6.91 7.85 -5.31
CA LEU A 51 7.51 7.57 -6.62
C LEU A 51 8.91 8.16 -6.71
#